data_AF-A0A1B0ZRZ2-F1
#
_entry.id   AF-A0A1B0ZRZ2-F1
#
_cell.length_a   1.000
_cell.length_b   1.000
_cell.length_c   1.000
_cell.angle_alpha   90.00
_cell.angle_beta   90.00
_cell.angle_gamma   90.00
#
_symmetry.space_group_name_H-M   'P 1'
#
loop_
_entity.id
_entity.type
_entity.pdbx_description
1 polymer ?
#
loop_
_entity_poly.entity_id
_entity_poly.type
_entity_poly.pdbx_seq_one_letter_code
_entity_poly.pdbx_strand_id
1 'polypeptide(L)'
;MVRIGEQMVLRVPRRWSATQYLAKELDWLPRLQGLPLAVPVLRHRSCLRDDLPFGIFDWIEGDLANPAKIADPVAVAQSLADF
;
A
#
# COMPACT_ATOMS: atom_id res chain seq x y z
N MET A 1 10.47 1.08 1.61
CA MET A 1 9.46 1.83 2.36
C MET A 1 10.10 2.27 3.65
N VAL A 2 9.87 3.51 4.08
CA VAL A 2 10.43 4.07 5.31
C VAL A 2 9.29 4.77 6.05
N ARG A 3 9.09 4.45 7.33
CA ARG A 3 8.07 5.11 8.16
C ARG A 3 8.52 6.54 8.47
N ILE A 4 7.61 7.50 8.35
CA ILE A 4 7.84 8.92 8.66
C ILE A 4 6.90 9.30 9.80
N GLY A 5 7.47 9.57 10.97
CA GLY A 5 6.69 9.75 12.19
C GLY A 5 5.83 8.51 12.47
N GLU A 6 4.63 8.74 12.98
CA GLU A 6 3.72 7.65 13.35
C GLU A 6 2.70 7.33 12.25
N GLN A 7 2.30 8.32 11.46
CA GLN A 7 1.11 8.22 10.62
C GLN A 7 1.40 8.12 9.12
N MET A 8 2.66 8.09 8.69
CA MET A 8 3.00 8.14 7.27
C MET A 8 4.11 7.18 6.88
N VAL A 9 4.15 6.85 5.59
CA VAL A 9 5.19 6.02 4.98
C VAL A 9 5.63 6.60 3.64
N LEU A 10 6.94 6.67 3.45
CA LEU A 10 7.58 6.99 2.18
C LEU A 10 7.81 5.71 1.37
N ARG A 11 7.35 5.71 0.12
CA ARG A 11 7.64 4.69 -0.89
C ARG A 11 8.53 5.31 -1.97
N VAL A 12 9.73 4.75 -2.09
CA VAL A 12 10.74 5.07 -3.11
C VAL A 12 11.24 3.75 -3.70
N PRO A 13 11.48 3.64 -5.02
CA PRO A 13 12.00 2.43 -5.63
C PRO A 13 13.40 2.13 -5.11
N ARG A 14 13.63 0.91 -4.64
CA ARG A 14 14.98 0.45 -4.21
C ARG A 14 15.87 0.01 -5.37
N ARG A 15 15.28 -0.14 -6.56
CA ARG A 15 15.93 -0.57 -7.80
C ARG A 15 15.21 0.07 -8.98
N TRP A 16 15.94 0.38 -10.05
CA TRP A 16 15.38 1.05 -11.24
C TRP A 16 14.21 0.29 -11.87
N SER A 17 14.29 -1.05 -11.91
CA SER A 17 13.21 -1.89 -12.44
C SER A 17 11.89 -1.79 -11.67
N ALA A 18 11.92 -1.26 -10.44
CA ALA A 18 10.72 -1.05 -9.63
C ALA A 18 10.04 0.31 -9.86
N THR A 19 10.68 1.22 -10.61
CA THR A 19 10.14 2.55 -10.92
C THR A 19 8.76 2.47 -11.58
N GLN A 20 8.60 1.59 -12.58
CA GLN A 20 7.31 1.38 -13.26
C GLN A 20 6.21 0.87 -12.32
N TYR A 21 6.55 0.03 -11.33
CA TYR A 21 5.57 -0.49 -10.38
C TYR A 21 5.09 0.60 -9.44
N LEU A 22 6.00 1.45 -8.96
CA LEU A 22 5.62 2.59 -8.11
C LEU A 22 4.83 3.62 -8.91
N ALA A 23 5.21 3.92 -10.16
CA ALA A 23 4.43 4.82 -11.01
C ALA A 23 2.98 4.33 -11.17
N LYS A 24 2.81 3.03 -11.45
CA LYS A 24 1.48 2.40 -11.50
C LYS A 24 0.73 2.57 -10.18
N GLU A 25 1.38 2.30 -9.05
CA GLU A 25 0.76 2.45 -7.73
C GLU A 25 0.28 3.89 -7.47
N LEU A 26 1.10 4.89 -7.81
CA LEU A 26 0.78 6.32 -7.66
C LEU A 26 -0.40 6.76 -8.55
N ASP A 27 -0.58 6.15 -9.71
CA ASP A 27 -1.69 6.43 -10.62
C ASP A 27 -2.99 5.75 -10.19
N TRP A 28 -2.91 4.53 -9.66
CA TRP A 28 -4.08 3.69 -9.40
C TRP A 28 -4.64 3.80 -7.98
N LEU A 29 -3.80 3.91 -6.95
CA LEU A 29 -4.30 3.97 -5.56
C LEU A 29 -5.29 5.11 -5.30
N PRO A 30 -5.10 6.34 -5.84
CA PRO A 30 -6.09 7.41 -5.68
C PRO A 30 -7.46 7.08 -6.31
N ARG A 31 -7.50 6.17 -7.28
CA ARG A 31 -8.72 5.74 -7.99
C ARG A 31 -9.39 4.53 -7.33
N LEU A 32 -8.67 3.83 -6.45
CA LEU A 32 -9.14 2.63 -5.74
C LEU A 32 -9.60 2.96 -4.31
N GLN A 33 -9.97 4.20 -4.04
CA GLN A 33 -10.49 4.62 -2.74
C GLN A 33 -11.92 4.12 -2.54
N GLY A 34 -12.33 3.92 -1.28
CA GLY A 34 -13.67 3.43 -0.93
C GLY A 34 -13.85 1.91 -1.01
N LEU A 35 -12.74 1.17 -1.08
CA LEU A 35 -12.79 -0.28 -0.96
C LEU A 35 -13.12 -0.70 0.50
N PRO A 36 -13.87 -1.78 0.70
CA PRO A 36 -14.20 -2.37 2.01
C PRO A 36 -12.99 -2.71 2.89
N LEU A 37 -11.82 -2.94 2.29
CA LEU A 37 -10.56 -2.99 3.01
C LEU A 37 -9.76 -1.71 2.78
N ALA A 38 -9.14 -1.22 3.85
CA ALA A 38 -8.28 -0.04 3.80
C ALA A 38 -7.15 -0.22 2.79
N VAL A 39 -7.05 0.72 1.85
CA VAL A 39 -5.93 0.84 0.91
C VAL A 39 -5.08 2.05 1.25
N PRO A 40 -3.78 2.07 0.87
CA PRO A 40 -2.93 3.20 1.19
C PRO A 40 -3.44 4.47 0.53
N VAL A 41 -3.59 5.54 1.32
CA VAL A 41 -4.05 6.85 0.86
C VAL A 41 -2.83 7.66 0.45
N LEU A 42 -2.76 8.07 -0.82
CA LEU A 42 -1.67 8.91 -1.33
C LEU A 42 -1.84 10.35 -0.81
N ARG A 43 -0.86 10.82 -0.04
CA ARG A 43 -0.81 12.18 0.51
C ARG A 43 -0.01 13.12 -0.36
N HIS A 44 1.09 12.61 -0.93
CA HIS A 44 1.97 13.39 -1.78
C HIS A 44 2.64 12.50 -2.82
N ARG A 45 2.76 13.01 -4.04
CA ARG A 45 3.52 12.40 -5.13
C ARG A 45 4.48 13.43 -5.67
N SER A 46 5.73 13.02 -5.90
CA SER A 46 6.71 13.82 -6.62
C SER A 46 7.82 12.92 -7.18
N CYS A 47 8.86 13.52 -7.74
CA CYS A 47 10.05 12.85 -8.22
C CYS A 47 11.29 13.39 -7.51
N LEU A 48 12.26 12.51 -7.29
CA LEU A 48 13.63 12.89 -6.92
C LEU A 48 14.41 13.28 -8.18
N ARG A 49 15.73 13.42 -8.07
CA ARG A 49 16.62 13.57 -9.23
C ARG A 49 16.42 12.41 -10.20
N ASP A 50 16.66 12.69 -11.48
CA ASP A 50 16.51 11.72 -12.59
C ASP A 50 15.09 11.16 -12.74
N ASP A 51 14.08 11.98 -12.42
CA ASP A 51 12.65 11.65 -12.51
C ASP A 51 12.23 10.38 -11.75
N LEU A 52 13.02 9.99 -10.74
CA LEU A 52 12.72 8.82 -9.92
C LEU A 52 11.48 9.11 -9.04
N PRO A 53 10.33 8.46 -9.28
CA PRO A 53 9.10 8.79 -8.58
C PRO A 53 9.17 8.37 -7.12
N PHE A 54 8.46 9.11 -6.26
CA PHE A 54 8.19 8.72 -4.89
C PHE A 54 6.78 9.12 -4.46
N GLY A 55 6.28 8.46 -3.42
CA GLY A 55 5.02 8.81 -2.79
C GLY A 55 5.08 8.76 -1.28
N ILE A 56 4.36 9.67 -0.64
CA ILE A 56 4.05 9.62 0.79
C ILE A 56 2.61 9.17 0.93
N PHE A 57 2.40 8.14 1.74
CA PHE A 57 1.10 7.56 2.00
C PHE A 57 0.78 7.58 3.49
N ASP A 58 -0.51 7.54 3.83
CA ASP A 58 -0.93 7.26 5.20
C ASP A 58 -0.46 5.85 5.61
N TRP A 59 -0.05 5.74 6.87
CA TRP A 59 0.26 4.46 7.50
C TRP A 59 -1.03 3.72 7.81
N ILE A 60 -1.09 2.44 7.42
CA ILE A 60 -2.21 1.56 7.77
C ILE A 60 -1.80 0.82 9.04
N GLU A 61 -2.54 1.06 10.12
CA GLU A 61 -2.34 0.32 11.35
C GLU A 61 -2.77 -1.13 11.21
N GLY A 62 -1.99 -2.03 11.79
CA GLY A 62 -2.23 -3.46 11.75
C GLY A 62 -0.95 -4.27 11.54
N ASP A 63 -1.13 -5.59 11.56
CA ASP A 63 -0.06 -6.54 11.30
C ASP A 63 -0.17 -7.13 9.89
N LEU A 64 0.95 -7.64 9.38
CA LEU A 64 0.92 -8.48 8.18
C LEU A 64 0.04 -9.71 8.41
N ALA A 65 -0.93 -9.91 7.52
CA ALA A 65 -1.77 -11.09 7.53
C ALA A 65 -0.90 -12.36 7.45
N ASN A 66 -1.17 -13.32 8.34
CA ASN A 66 -0.42 -14.56 8.46
C ASN A 66 -1.39 -15.75 8.49
N PRO A 67 -1.28 -16.74 7.57
CA PRO A 67 -2.12 -17.92 7.57
C PRO A 67 -2.13 -18.70 8.90
N ALA A 68 -1.03 -18.68 9.66
CA ALA A 68 -0.96 -19.32 10.97
C ALA A 68 -1.89 -18.68 12.02
N LYS A 69 -2.38 -17.45 11.77
CA LYS A 69 -3.35 -16.75 12.62
C LYS A 69 -4.81 -17.02 12.19
N ILE A 70 -5.04 -17.85 11.19
CA ILE A 70 -6.38 -18.23 10.72
C ILE A 70 -6.85 -19.45 11.53
N ALA A 71 -7.82 -19.23 12.42
CA ALA A 71 -8.42 -20.31 13.22
C ALA A 71 -9.31 -21.24 12.38
N ASP A 72 -10.06 -20.66 11.44
CA ASP A 72 -10.94 -21.39 10.51
C ASP A 72 -10.77 -20.85 9.08
N PRO A 73 -10.07 -21.59 8.20
CA PRO A 73 -9.87 -21.17 6.81
C PRO A 73 -11.14 -21.04 5.99
N VAL A 74 -12.17 -21.86 6.28
CA VAL A 74 -13.43 -21.85 5.52
C VAL A 74 -14.23 -20.61 5.89
N ALA A 75 -14.36 -20.31 7.19
CA ALA A 75 -15.05 -19.11 7.66
C ALA A 75 -14.38 -17.83 7.15
N VAL A 76 -13.03 -17.78 7.15
CA VAL A 76 -12.29 -16.63 6.59
C VAL A 76 -12.50 -16.50 5.08
N ALA A 77 -12.49 -17.62 4.34
CA ALA A 77 -12.75 -17.59 2.89
C ALA A 77 -14.16 -17.09 2.57
N GLN A 78 -15.17 -17.51 3.35
CA GLN A 78 -16.55 -17.02 3.22
C GLN A 78 -16.62 -15.51 3.51
N SER A 79 -16.03 -15.05 4.61
CA SER A 79 -15.99 -13.63 4.96
C SER A 79 -15.29 -12.77 3.89
N LEU A 80 -14.26 -13.29 3.22
CA LEU A 80 -13.58 -12.58 2.13
C LEU A 80 -14.38 -12.60 0.82
N ALA A 81 -15.25 -13.60 0.63
CA ALA A 81 -16.13 -13.68 -0.53
C ALA A 81 -17.38 -12.80 -0.41
N ASP A 82 -17.78 -12.46 0.83
CA ASP A 82 -18.90 -11.56 1.12
C ASP A 82 -18.53 -10.07 1.00
N PHE A 83 -17.25 -9.76 0.84
CA PHE A 83 -16.73 -8.45 0.47
C PHE A 83 -17.04 -8.12 -1.00
#